data_AF-A0A7X9EHD3-F1
#
_entry.id   AF-A0A7X9EHD3-F1
#
_cell.length_a   1.000
_cell.length_b   1.000
_cell.length_c   1.000
_cell.angle_alpha   90.00
_cell.angle_beta   90.00
_cell.angle_gamma   90.00
#
_symmetry.space_group_name_H-M   'P 1'
#
loop_
_entity.id
_entity.type
_entity.pdbx_description
1 polymer ?
#
loop_
_entity_poly.entity_id
_entity_poly.type
_entity_poly.pdbx_seq_one_letter_code
_entity_poly.pdbx_strand_id
1 'polypeptide(L)'
;KKFDKKDSETTLGFSVYYNEKSKDVLVADCVDFSTKLKIGDKILSVNGKRISSLDDFLSAVDQSEMIVKVSVQRGPSNIDFELQKMHLIKIMPEEENLSRRNYLLSRQSSISSETAKEKNIAEINLAISELALGWNEKALSVLEKINLESEIDFLSPTIQYLKGVALIRLERKDEAIAILTKIKENIYPQMHLGNDTKIYLLPLVEDLLNDIQR
;
A
#
# COMPACT_ATOMS: atom_id res chain seq x y z
N LYS A 1 -27.86 -2.05 -3.29
CA LYS A 1 -28.07 -0.69 -2.74
C LYS A 1 -27.45 0.30 -3.72
N LYS A 2 -28.24 1.15 -4.38
CA LYS A 2 -27.73 2.27 -5.17
C LYS A 2 -27.03 3.23 -4.21
N PHE A 3 -25.80 3.66 -4.52
CA PHE A 3 -25.09 4.67 -3.73
C PHE A 3 -25.91 5.97 -3.77
N ASP A 4 -26.39 6.39 -2.61
CA ASP A 4 -27.12 7.64 -2.46
C ASP A 4 -26.11 8.79 -2.46
N LYS A 5 -26.20 9.64 -3.48
CA LYS A 5 -25.15 10.58 -3.89
C LYS A 5 -25.19 11.92 -3.13
N LYS A 6 -25.90 11.96 -1.99
CA LYS A 6 -26.29 13.22 -1.34
C LYS A 6 -25.54 13.56 -0.06
N ASP A 7 -24.87 12.63 0.60
CA ASP A 7 -24.24 12.89 1.92
C ASP A 7 -22.82 12.33 2.09
N SER A 8 -22.09 12.04 1.01
CA SER A 8 -20.64 11.81 1.16
C SER A 8 -19.93 13.16 1.12
N GLU A 9 -19.60 13.69 2.29
CA GLU A 9 -18.54 14.68 2.49
C GLU A 9 -17.25 14.14 1.86
N THR A 10 -17.15 14.33 0.54
CA THR A 10 -16.06 13.77 -0.25
C THR A 10 -14.89 14.70 0.00
N THR A 11 -14.09 14.34 0.99
CA THR A 11 -12.98 15.15 1.45
C THR A 11 -11.91 15.09 0.37
N LEU A 12 -11.77 16.17 -0.41
CA LEU A 12 -10.76 16.23 -1.46
C LEU A 12 -9.39 16.37 -0.81
N GLY A 13 -8.70 15.24 -0.76
CA GLY A 13 -7.32 15.16 -0.33
C GLY A 13 -6.39 15.11 -1.54
N PHE A 14 -5.44 16.04 -1.59
CA PHE A 14 -4.39 16.04 -2.61
C PHE A 14 -3.05 16.35 -1.94
N SER A 15 -1.98 15.86 -2.55
CA SER A 15 -0.61 16.17 -2.15
C SER A 15 -0.08 17.26 -3.06
N VAL A 16 0.70 18.18 -2.50
CA VAL A 16 1.43 19.18 -3.29
C VAL A 16 2.92 19.01 -3.14
N TYR A 17 3.62 19.40 -4.20
CA TYR A 17 5.05 19.55 -4.24
C TYR A 17 5.39 21.03 -4.27
N TYR A 18 6.36 21.45 -3.47
CA TYR A 18 6.94 22.79 -3.57
C TYR A 18 8.29 22.69 -4.26
N ASN A 19 8.45 23.45 -5.34
CA ASN A 19 9.69 23.59 -6.08
C ASN A 19 10.44 24.79 -5.50
N GLU A 20 11.52 24.61 -4.73
CA GLU A 20 12.22 25.75 -4.13
C GLU A 20 12.91 26.63 -5.19
N LYS A 21 13.35 26.02 -6.30
CA LYS A 21 14.02 26.73 -7.40
C LYS A 21 13.09 27.67 -8.16
N SER A 22 11.89 27.20 -8.53
CA SER A 22 10.92 28.04 -9.23
C SER A 22 9.93 28.74 -8.30
N LYS A 23 9.97 28.41 -7.00
CA LYS A 23 9.02 28.85 -5.95
C LYS A 23 7.57 28.49 -6.25
N ASP A 24 7.37 27.39 -6.96
CA ASP A 24 6.05 26.97 -7.42
C ASP A 24 5.47 25.87 -6.53
N VAL A 25 4.15 25.92 -6.31
CA VAL A 25 3.39 24.83 -5.70
C VAL A 25 2.69 24.06 -6.80
N LEU A 26 2.99 22.77 -6.92
CA LEU A 26 2.45 21.87 -7.94
C LEU A 26 1.57 20.79 -7.31
N VAL A 27 0.48 20.42 -7.97
CA VAL A 27 -0.31 19.25 -7.58
C VAL A 27 0.51 17.98 -7.86
N ALA A 28 0.81 17.22 -6.81
CA ALA A 28 1.65 16.02 -6.88
C ALA A 28 0.82 14.73 -6.94
N ASP A 29 -0.33 14.70 -6.25
CA ASP A 29 -1.21 13.54 -6.23
C ASP A 29 -2.64 13.98 -5.92
N CYS A 30 -3.63 13.32 -6.52
CA CYS A 30 -5.05 13.51 -6.21
C CYS A 30 -5.59 12.17 -5.73
N VAL A 31 -5.93 12.06 -4.45
CA VAL A 31 -6.44 10.80 -3.86
C VAL A 31 -7.87 10.51 -4.31
N ASP A 32 -8.51 11.47 -5.00
CA ASP A 32 -9.87 11.31 -5.52
C ASP A 32 -10.01 11.81 -6.97
N PHE A 33 -10.64 10.97 -7.81
CA PHE A 33 -10.87 11.21 -9.25
C PHE A 33 -11.91 12.33 -9.52
N SER A 34 -12.54 12.83 -8.46
CA SER A 34 -13.53 13.90 -8.51
C SER A 34 -12.92 15.30 -8.52
N THR A 35 -11.62 15.44 -8.23
CA THR A 35 -10.93 16.74 -8.32
C THR A 35 -10.75 17.14 -9.79
N LYS A 36 -11.10 18.38 -10.15
CA LYS A 36 -10.79 18.93 -11.48
C LYS A 36 -9.30 19.25 -11.67
N LEU A 37 -8.55 19.21 -10.58
CA LEU A 37 -7.09 19.34 -10.53
C LEU A 37 -6.42 18.12 -11.15
N LYS A 38 -5.31 18.36 -11.84
CA LYS A 38 -4.48 17.30 -12.43
C LYS A 38 -3.06 17.39 -11.89
N ILE A 39 -2.40 16.25 -11.79
CA ILE A 39 -0.98 16.17 -11.46
C ILE A 39 -0.19 17.09 -12.42
N GLY A 40 0.66 17.94 -11.84
CA GLY A 40 1.46 18.93 -12.56
C GLY A 40 0.77 20.29 -12.76
N ASP A 41 -0.48 20.46 -12.34
CA ASP A 41 -1.10 21.79 -12.27
C ASP A 41 -0.32 22.66 -11.27
N LYS A 42 0.10 23.85 -11.71
CA LYS A 42 0.77 24.84 -10.86
C LYS A 42 -0.28 25.72 -10.19
N ILE A 43 -0.32 25.73 -8.86
CA ILE A 43 -1.28 26.52 -8.09
C ILE A 43 -0.83 27.99 -8.09
N LEU A 44 -1.66 28.86 -8.68
CA LEU A 44 -1.40 30.29 -8.79
C LEU A 44 -2.07 31.08 -7.66
N SER A 45 -3.29 30.69 -7.29
CA SER A 45 -4.03 31.30 -6.19
C SER A 45 -5.02 30.34 -5.53
N VAL A 46 -5.27 30.56 -4.24
CA VAL A 46 -6.29 29.87 -3.45
C VAL A 46 -7.14 30.92 -2.76
N ASN A 47 -8.47 30.88 -2.93
CA ASN A 47 -9.44 31.87 -2.46
C ASN A 47 -9.08 33.31 -2.85
N GLY A 48 -8.54 33.49 -4.06
CA GLY A 48 -8.07 34.80 -4.56
C GLY A 48 -6.73 35.27 -3.97
N LYS A 49 -6.17 34.58 -2.97
CA LYS A 49 -4.82 34.85 -2.47
C LYS A 49 -3.80 34.25 -3.42
N ARG A 50 -2.92 35.07 -3.96
CA ARG A 50 -1.80 34.64 -4.81
C ARG A 50 -0.84 33.76 -4.01
N ILE A 51 -0.44 32.64 -4.60
CA ILE A 51 0.53 31.71 -4.03
C ILE A 51 1.88 31.96 -4.70
N SER A 52 2.87 32.36 -3.89
CA SER A 52 4.25 32.61 -4.35
C SER A 52 5.32 31.88 -3.54
N SER A 53 4.89 31.18 -2.50
CA SER A 53 5.71 30.39 -1.60
C SER A 53 4.88 29.26 -0.99
N LEU A 54 5.56 28.30 -0.36
CA LEU A 54 4.90 27.26 0.42
C LEU A 54 4.10 27.85 1.59
N ASP A 55 4.63 28.85 2.30
CA ASP A 55 3.95 29.49 3.44
C ASP A 55 2.66 30.21 3.02
N ASP A 56 2.68 30.86 1.84
CA ASP A 56 1.47 31.47 1.26
C ASP A 56 0.38 30.42 1.05
N PHE A 57 0.78 29.26 0.53
CA PHE A 57 -0.11 28.15 0.23
C PHE A 57 -0.66 27.53 1.52
N LEU A 58 0.19 27.19 2.48
CA LEU A 58 -0.23 26.62 3.76
C LEU A 58 -1.21 27.53 4.47
N SER A 59 -0.91 28.83 4.53
CA SER A 59 -1.81 29.83 5.12
C SER A 59 -3.15 29.92 4.39
N ALA A 60 -3.18 29.79 3.06
CA ALA A 60 -4.40 29.89 2.27
C ALA A 60 -5.28 28.62 2.37
N VAL A 61 -4.65 27.46 2.56
CA VAL A 61 -5.35 26.18 2.72
C VAL A 61 -5.88 26.01 4.14
N ASP A 62 -5.12 26.41 5.17
CA ASP A 62 -5.57 26.36 6.58
C ASP A 62 -6.78 27.25 6.84
N GLN A 63 -6.91 28.34 6.08
CA GLN A 63 -8.04 29.28 6.16
C GLN A 63 -9.20 28.90 5.22
N SER A 64 -9.14 27.75 4.56
CA SER A 64 -10.07 27.45 3.47
C SER A 64 -11.47 27.07 3.98
N GLU A 65 -12.48 27.71 3.39
CA GLU A 65 -13.89 27.40 3.62
C GLU A 65 -14.29 26.05 3.00
N MET A 66 -15.53 25.61 3.22
CA MET A 66 -16.08 24.40 2.62
C MET A 66 -16.07 24.44 1.08
N ILE A 67 -16.01 25.62 0.45
CA ILE A 67 -15.78 25.80 -0.99
C ILE A 67 -14.50 26.61 -1.19
N VAL A 68 -13.57 26.06 -1.97
CA VAL A 68 -12.25 26.64 -2.20
C VAL A 68 -12.10 26.99 -3.68
N LYS A 69 -11.82 28.26 -3.98
CA LYS A 69 -11.54 28.74 -5.33
C LYS A 69 -10.05 28.60 -5.62
N VAL A 70 -9.69 27.77 -6.57
CA VAL A 70 -8.29 27.53 -6.93
C VAL A 70 -8.06 27.91 -8.38
N SER A 71 -7.06 28.75 -8.63
CA SER A 71 -6.57 29.05 -9.97
C SER A 71 -5.28 28.30 -10.19
N VAL A 72 -5.17 27.59 -11.30
CA VAL A 72 -3.97 26.86 -11.67
C VAL A 72 -3.50 27.19 -13.07
N GLN A 73 -2.21 26.99 -13.32
CA GLN A 73 -1.63 26.94 -14.65
C GLN A 73 -1.45 25.48 -15.08
N ARG A 74 -2.00 25.14 -16.25
CA ARG A 74 -1.87 23.84 -16.91
C ARG A 74 -1.32 24.04 -18.32
N GLY A 75 -0.02 23.81 -18.49
CA GLY A 75 0.67 24.15 -19.73
C GLY A 75 0.56 25.66 -20.01
N PRO A 76 0.09 26.10 -21.20
CA PRO A 76 -0.06 27.52 -21.50
C PRO A 76 -1.34 28.16 -20.94
N SER A 77 -2.25 27.37 -20.37
CA SER A 77 -3.58 27.83 -19.98
C SER A 77 -3.68 28.06 -18.48
N ASN A 78 -4.39 29.11 -18.08
CA ASN A 78 -4.84 29.31 -16.70
C ASN A 78 -6.29 28.84 -16.58
N ILE A 79 -6.60 28.09 -15.53
CA ILE A 79 -7.90 27.47 -15.31
C ILE A 79 -8.31 27.69 -13.86
N ASP A 80 -9.56 28.11 -13.68
CA ASP A 80 -10.15 28.31 -12.35
C ASP A 80 -11.09 27.14 -11.99
N PHE A 81 -11.02 26.72 -10.74
CA PHE A 81 -11.84 25.67 -10.16
C PHE A 81 -12.49 26.12 -8.86
N GLU A 82 -13.71 25.64 -8.63
CA GLU A 82 -14.33 25.60 -7.30
C GLU A 82 -14.27 24.15 -6.82
N LEU A 83 -13.63 23.94 -5.67
CA LEU A 83 -13.42 22.63 -5.05
C LEU A 83 -14.20 22.56 -3.73
N GLN A 84 -14.78 21.41 -3.43
CA GLN A 84 -15.44 21.18 -2.14
C GLN A 84 -14.40 20.73 -1.11
N LYS A 85 -13.99 21.66 -0.24
CA LYS A 85 -13.01 21.47 0.84
C LYS A 85 -11.61 21.11 0.31
N MET A 86 -10.57 21.63 0.95
CA MET A 86 -9.18 21.43 0.51
C MET A 86 -8.38 20.91 1.69
N HIS A 87 -7.97 19.64 1.67
CA HIS A 87 -7.09 19.08 2.70
C HIS A 87 -5.73 18.80 2.11
N LEU A 88 -4.72 19.47 2.66
CA LEU A 88 -3.34 19.14 2.38
C LEU A 88 -3.00 17.82 3.10
N ILE A 89 -2.78 16.77 2.32
CA ILE A 89 -2.41 15.46 2.90
C ILE A 89 -0.93 15.44 3.27
N LYS A 90 -0.06 15.95 2.39
CA LYS A 90 1.39 15.83 2.54
C LYS A 90 2.11 16.90 1.71
N ILE A 91 3.17 17.44 2.29
CA ILE A 91 4.20 18.23 1.61
C ILE A 91 5.36 17.28 1.32
N MET A 92 5.79 17.19 0.07
CA MET A 92 6.95 16.36 -0.30
C MET A 92 8.23 17.23 -0.30
N PRO A 93 9.30 16.83 0.42
CA PRO A 93 10.57 17.57 0.42
C PRO A 93 11.27 17.51 -0.94
N GLU A 94 12.11 18.51 -1.25
CA GLU A 94 12.96 18.55 -2.45
C GLU A 94 14.16 17.60 -2.30
N GLU A 95 13.92 16.29 -2.20
CA GLU A 95 14.99 15.31 -2.39
C GLU A 95 15.02 14.87 -3.85
N GLU A 96 16.08 15.33 -4.53
CA GLU A 96 16.58 14.96 -5.86
C GLU A 96 15.54 14.79 -6.98
N ASN A 97 15.31 15.89 -7.72
CA ASN A 97 14.85 15.87 -9.12
C ASN A 97 13.65 14.94 -9.40
N LEU A 98 12.51 15.16 -8.75
CA LEU A 98 11.25 14.56 -9.20
C LEU A 98 10.72 15.30 -10.44
N SER A 99 11.38 15.12 -11.58
CA SER A 99 10.70 15.29 -12.87
C SER A 99 9.46 14.39 -12.87
N ARG A 100 8.40 14.75 -13.61
CA ARG A 100 7.20 13.89 -13.80
C ARG A 100 7.59 12.43 -14.09
N ARG A 101 8.70 12.20 -14.78
CA ARG A 101 9.29 10.88 -15.03
C ARG A 101 9.70 10.16 -13.75
N ASN A 102 10.43 10.80 -12.83
CA ASN A 102 10.88 10.17 -11.59
C ASN A 102 9.73 9.92 -10.60
N TYR A 103 8.71 10.79 -10.57
CA TYR A 103 7.46 10.52 -9.83
C TYR A 103 6.70 9.34 -10.44
N LEU A 104 6.59 9.27 -11.78
CA LEU A 104 5.98 8.13 -12.43
C LEU A 104 6.79 6.84 -12.22
N LEU A 105 8.12 6.93 -12.17
CA LEU A 105 8.99 5.78 -11.87
C LEU A 105 8.84 5.33 -10.41
N SER A 106 8.76 6.25 -9.44
CA SER A 106 8.53 5.89 -8.04
C SER A 106 7.12 5.29 -7.86
N ARG A 107 6.08 5.87 -8.48
CA ARG A 107 4.75 5.27 -8.53
C ARG A 107 4.75 3.92 -9.25
N GLN A 108 5.49 3.76 -10.35
CA GLN A 108 5.62 2.49 -11.06
C GLN A 108 6.30 1.43 -10.20
N SER A 109 7.33 1.80 -9.42
CA SER A 109 7.94 0.89 -8.43
C SER A 109 6.99 0.52 -7.30
N SER A 110 6.17 1.47 -6.80
CA SER A 110 5.15 1.20 -5.78
C SER A 110 4.03 0.31 -6.32
N ILE A 111 3.56 0.57 -7.55
CA ILE A 111 2.55 -0.26 -8.22
C ILE A 111 3.13 -1.65 -8.50
N SER A 112 4.39 -1.77 -8.94
CA SER A 112 5.01 -3.08 -9.12
C SER A 112 5.13 -3.84 -7.80
N SER A 113 5.49 -3.18 -6.70
CA SER A 113 5.53 -3.82 -5.37
C SER A 113 4.13 -4.20 -4.85
N GLU A 114 3.09 -3.41 -5.17
CA GLU A 114 1.71 -3.71 -4.79
C GLU A 114 1.16 -4.89 -5.60
N THR A 115 1.45 -4.95 -6.91
CA THR A 115 1.13 -6.11 -7.75
C THR A 115 1.90 -7.36 -7.34
N ALA A 116 3.15 -7.24 -6.87
CA ALA A 116 3.92 -8.36 -6.35
C ALA A 116 3.30 -8.90 -5.06
N LYS A 117 2.86 -8.02 -4.16
CA LYS A 117 2.16 -8.39 -2.93
C LYS A 117 0.84 -9.10 -3.22
N GLU A 118 0.02 -8.56 -4.12
CA GLU A 118 -1.26 -9.17 -4.52
C GLU A 118 -1.04 -10.54 -5.17
N LYS A 119 -0.02 -10.66 -6.03
CA LYS A 119 0.39 -11.93 -6.63
C LYS A 119 0.79 -12.95 -5.56
N ASN A 120 1.63 -12.57 -4.61
CA ASN A 120 2.06 -13.45 -3.52
C ASN A 120 0.86 -13.93 -2.69
N ILE A 121 -0.10 -13.04 -2.38
CA ILE A 121 -1.34 -13.41 -1.69
C ILE A 121 -2.15 -14.43 -2.51
N ALA A 122 -2.27 -14.22 -3.83
CA ALA A 122 -2.97 -15.15 -4.71
C ALA A 122 -2.28 -16.53 -4.76
N GLU A 123 -0.96 -16.57 -4.81
CA GLU A 123 -0.16 -17.80 -4.77
C GLU A 123 -0.29 -18.54 -3.43
N ILE A 124 -0.34 -17.83 -2.30
CA ILE A 124 -0.62 -18.42 -0.98
C ILE A 124 -2.02 -19.06 -0.97
N ASN A 125 -3.05 -18.35 -1.45
CA ASN A 125 -4.42 -18.86 -1.49
C ASN A 125 -4.55 -20.09 -2.41
N LEU A 126 -3.81 -20.10 -3.52
CA LEU A 126 -3.70 -21.26 -4.40
C LEU A 126 -3.10 -22.45 -3.63
N ALA A 127 -1.96 -22.27 -2.95
CA ALA A 127 -1.32 -23.33 -2.18
C ALA A 127 -2.23 -23.87 -1.06
N ILE A 128 -2.98 -23.02 -0.37
CA ILE A 128 -3.98 -23.43 0.63
C ILE A 128 -5.06 -24.32 -0.01
N SER A 129 -5.55 -23.92 -1.19
CA SER A 129 -6.55 -24.69 -1.93
C SER A 129 -6.00 -26.04 -2.39
N GLU A 130 -4.77 -26.08 -2.88
CA GLU A 130 -4.08 -27.31 -3.29
C GLU A 130 -3.84 -28.26 -2.11
N LEU A 131 -3.46 -27.73 -0.93
CA LEU A 131 -3.41 -28.50 0.31
C LEU A 131 -4.78 -29.06 0.67
N ALA A 132 -5.85 -28.26 0.62
CA ALA A 132 -7.19 -28.75 0.92
C ALA A 132 -7.63 -29.89 -0.01
N LEU A 133 -7.16 -29.88 -1.26
CA LEU A 133 -7.38 -30.94 -2.26
C LEU A 133 -6.42 -32.14 -2.14
N GLY A 134 -5.46 -32.10 -1.22
CA GLY A 134 -4.44 -33.14 -1.04
C GLY A 134 -3.32 -33.13 -2.07
N TRP A 135 -3.22 -32.08 -2.90
CA TRP A 135 -2.15 -31.91 -3.90
C TRP A 135 -0.89 -31.31 -3.27
N ASN A 136 -0.32 -32.02 -2.29
CA ASN A 136 0.71 -31.48 -1.41
C ASN A 136 1.99 -31.07 -2.16
N GLU A 137 2.42 -31.84 -3.18
CA GLU A 137 3.59 -31.47 -4.01
C GLU A 137 3.37 -30.18 -4.81
N LYS A 138 2.15 -29.98 -5.35
CA LYS A 138 1.85 -28.74 -6.08
C LYS A 138 1.87 -27.54 -5.14
N ALA A 139 1.22 -27.68 -3.98
CA ALA A 139 1.22 -26.65 -2.95
C ALA A 139 2.65 -26.27 -2.54
N LEU A 140 3.50 -27.27 -2.28
CA LEU A 140 4.90 -27.04 -1.93
C LEU A 140 5.64 -26.30 -3.05
N SER A 141 5.48 -26.73 -4.31
CA SER A 141 6.09 -26.07 -5.47
C SER A 141 5.65 -24.62 -5.67
N VAL A 142 4.37 -24.30 -5.40
CA VAL A 142 3.88 -22.91 -5.43
C VAL A 142 4.55 -22.10 -4.32
N LEU A 143 4.55 -22.60 -3.08
CA LEU A 143 5.12 -21.91 -1.92
C LEU A 143 6.63 -21.67 -2.03
N GLU A 144 7.37 -22.53 -2.74
CA GLU A 144 8.80 -22.36 -2.98
C GLU A 144 9.13 -21.24 -3.97
N LYS A 145 8.20 -20.89 -4.85
CA LYS A 145 8.39 -19.86 -5.89
C LYS A 145 8.05 -18.45 -5.42
N ILE A 146 7.35 -18.33 -4.29
CA ILE A 146 6.98 -17.03 -3.73
C ILE A 146 8.25 -16.29 -3.32
N ASN A 147 8.50 -15.17 -3.98
CA ASN A 147 9.61 -14.28 -3.65
C ASN A 147 9.08 -13.13 -2.81
N LEU A 148 9.55 -13.04 -1.56
CA LEU A 148 9.23 -11.93 -0.68
C LEU A 148 10.34 -10.90 -0.83
N GLU A 149 9.99 -9.69 -1.27
CA GLU A 149 10.96 -8.61 -1.50
C GLU A 149 11.64 -8.11 -0.21
N SER A 150 11.15 -8.54 0.96
CA SER A 150 11.73 -8.26 2.27
C SER A 150 11.66 -9.49 3.18
N GLU A 151 12.74 -9.73 3.93
CA GLU A 151 12.77 -10.76 4.99
C GLU A 151 11.80 -10.48 6.15
N ILE A 152 11.32 -9.23 6.29
CA ILE A 152 10.40 -8.77 7.34
C ILE A 152 8.93 -8.87 6.88
N ASP A 153 8.66 -9.44 5.70
CA ASP A 153 7.29 -9.60 5.22
C ASP A 153 6.47 -10.48 6.19
N PHE A 154 5.35 -9.93 6.67
CA PHE A 154 4.42 -10.58 7.58
C PHE A 154 3.84 -11.90 7.00
N LEU A 155 3.94 -12.11 5.68
CA LEU A 155 3.56 -13.35 5.02
C LEU A 155 4.60 -14.47 5.17
N SER A 156 5.87 -14.15 5.47
CA SER A 156 6.96 -15.14 5.54
C SER A 156 6.66 -16.29 6.53
N PRO A 157 6.24 -16.02 7.77
CA PRO A 157 5.90 -17.09 8.73
C PRO A 157 4.72 -17.96 8.27
N THR A 158 3.75 -17.35 7.58
CA THR A 158 2.59 -18.06 7.02
C THR A 158 3.03 -19.02 5.90
N ILE A 159 3.90 -18.59 5.00
CA ILE A 159 4.42 -19.43 3.92
C ILE A 159 5.20 -20.61 4.50
N GLN A 160 6.07 -20.36 5.47
CA GLN A 160 6.87 -21.40 6.12
C GLN A 160 5.98 -22.42 6.86
N TYR A 161 4.92 -21.95 7.52
CA TYR A 161 3.95 -22.83 8.16
C TYR A 161 3.25 -23.74 7.15
N LEU A 162 2.77 -23.19 6.04
CA LEU A 162 2.12 -23.96 4.98
C LEU A 162 3.07 -24.97 4.32
N LYS A 163 4.37 -24.63 4.17
CA LYS A 163 5.40 -25.57 3.73
C LYS A 163 5.55 -26.73 4.72
N GLY A 164 5.58 -26.43 6.02
CA GLY A 164 5.59 -27.44 7.08
C GLY A 164 4.42 -28.41 6.96
N VAL A 165 3.19 -27.89 6.78
CA VAL A 165 1.98 -28.71 6.57
C VAL A 165 2.10 -29.58 5.32
N ALA A 166 2.57 -29.03 4.19
CA ALA A 166 2.77 -29.78 2.96
C ALA A 166 3.75 -30.94 3.15
N LEU A 167 4.91 -30.67 3.78
CA LEU A 167 5.97 -31.64 4.03
C LEU A 167 5.50 -32.79 4.93
N ILE A 168 4.73 -32.51 5.98
CA ILE A 168 4.17 -33.55 6.86
C ILE A 168 3.27 -34.49 6.08
N ARG A 169 2.39 -33.95 5.23
CA ARG A 169 1.47 -34.74 4.41
C ARG A 169 2.18 -35.51 3.30
N LEU A 170 3.42 -35.14 2.99
CA LEU A 170 4.32 -35.88 2.09
C LEU A 170 5.23 -36.85 2.86
N GLU A 171 5.01 -37.05 4.16
CA GLU A 171 5.83 -37.88 5.05
C GLU A 171 7.30 -37.43 5.17
N ARG A 172 7.62 -36.20 4.76
CA ARG A 172 8.94 -35.56 4.87
C ARG A 172 9.09 -34.89 6.24
N LYS A 173 8.96 -35.69 7.30
CA LYS A 173 8.84 -35.22 8.69
C LYS A 173 10.05 -34.41 9.17
N ASP A 174 11.27 -34.84 8.86
CA ASP A 174 12.50 -34.17 9.33
C ASP A 174 12.60 -32.73 8.80
N GLU A 175 12.26 -32.53 7.52
CA GLU A 175 12.25 -31.21 6.89
C GLU A 175 11.15 -30.32 7.48
N ALA A 176 9.98 -30.90 7.74
CA ALA A 176 8.90 -30.18 8.40
C ALA A 176 9.29 -29.70 9.81
N ILE A 177 9.93 -30.57 10.60
CA ILE A 177 10.41 -30.22 11.95
C ILE A 177 11.42 -29.08 11.88
N ALA A 178 12.38 -29.13 10.95
CA ALA A 178 13.39 -28.10 10.79
C ALA A 178 12.75 -26.72 10.51
N ILE A 179 11.79 -26.67 9.58
CA ILE A 179 11.09 -25.42 9.23
C ILE A 179 10.24 -24.92 10.40
N LEU A 180 9.41 -25.78 11.00
CA LEU A 180 8.49 -25.40 12.07
C LEU A 180 9.23 -24.96 13.35
N THR A 181 10.37 -25.59 13.67
CA THR A 181 11.22 -25.17 14.80
C THR A 181 11.77 -23.77 14.58
N LYS A 182 12.28 -23.48 13.36
CA LYS A 182 12.76 -22.15 12.99
C LYS A 182 11.64 -21.09 13.07
N ILE A 183 10.41 -21.43 12.67
CA ILE A 183 9.26 -20.53 12.85
C ILE A 183 9.06 -20.24 14.34
N LYS A 184 8.94 -21.29 15.17
CA LYS A 184 8.69 -21.16 16.61
C LYS A 184 9.68 -20.24 17.31
N GLU A 185 10.96 -20.30 16.95
CA GLU A 185 12.02 -19.46 17.51
C GLU A 185 11.91 -17.97 17.13
N ASN A 186 11.25 -17.65 16.01
CA ASN A 186 11.26 -16.31 15.40
C ASN A 186 9.89 -15.62 15.37
N ILE A 187 8.83 -16.24 15.87
CA ILE A 187 7.48 -15.64 15.90
C ILE A 187 7.11 -15.10 17.28
N TYR A 188 6.36 -13.99 17.27
CA TYR A 188 5.76 -13.43 18.48
C TYR A 188 4.41 -14.12 18.78
N PRO A 189 3.99 -14.26 20.05
CA PRO A 189 2.72 -14.92 20.39
C PRO A 189 1.48 -14.29 19.73
N GLN A 190 1.53 -12.99 19.43
CA GLN A 190 0.45 -12.22 18.82
C GLN A 190 0.39 -12.37 17.29
N MET A 191 1.31 -13.13 16.68
CA MET A 191 1.40 -13.27 15.23
C MET A 191 0.26 -14.13 14.70
N HIS A 192 -0.38 -13.65 13.64
CA HIS A 192 -1.53 -14.29 13.02
C HIS A 192 -1.16 -15.10 11.78
N LEU A 193 -1.96 -16.12 11.46
CA LEU A 193 -1.85 -16.85 10.20
C LEU A 193 -2.48 -16.04 9.07
N GLY A 194 -1.67 -15.69 8.06
CA GLY A 194 -2.08 -14.83 6.96
C GLY A 194 -2.57 -13.46 7.43
N ASN A 195 -3.62 -12.95 6.79
CA ASN A 195 -4.28 -11.70 7.20
C ASN A 195 -5.47 -11.93 8.15
N ASP A 196 -5.73 -13.18 8.57
CA ASP A 196 -6.85 -13.48 9.45
C ASP A 196 -6.47 -13.20 10.91
N THR A 197 -7.02 -12.12 11.46
CA THR A 197 -6.76 -11.68 12.84
C THR A 197 -7.34 -12.61 13.91
N LYS A 198 -7.96 -13.74 13.53
CA LYS A 198 -8.58 -14.67 14.47
C LYS A 198 -7.71 -15.87 14.82
N ILE A 199 -6.72 -16.19 13.99
CA ILE A 199 -5.94 -17.42 14.12
C ILE A 199 -4.51 -17.05 14.48
N TYR A 200 -4.05 -17.48 15.65
CA TYR A 200 -2.67 -17.31 16.09
C TYR A 200 -1.78 -18.40 15.50
N LEU A 201 -0.61 -18.01 15.00
CA LEU A 201 0.31 -18.93 14.33
C LEU A 201 1.04 -19.84 15.32
N LEU A 202 1.44 -19.31 16.49
CA LEU A 202 2.25 -20.04 17.46
C LEU A 202 1.58 -21.34 17.96
N PRO A 203 0.30 -21.33 18.42
CA PRO A 203 -0.37 -22.56 18.83
C PRO A 203 -0.41 -23.62 17.73
N LEU A 204 -0.66 -23.21 16.47
CA LEU A 204 -0.71 -24.13 15.34
C LEU A 204 0.64 -24.79 15.06
N VAL A 205 1.74 -24.02 15.17
CA VAL A 205 3.10 -24.55 15.00
C VAL A 205 3.43 -25.55 16.11
N GLU A 206 3.07 -25.24 17.35
CA GLU A 206 3.29 -26.13 18.49
C GLU A 206 2.49 -27.43 18.38
N ASP A 207 1.22 -27.35 17.99
CA ASP A 207 0.38 -28.52 17.76
C ASP A 207 0.97 -29.43 16.68
N LEU A 208 1.40 -28.87 15.54
CA LEU A 208 2.03 -29.64 14.47
C LEU A 208 3.34 -30.28 14.90
N LEU A 209 4.21 -29.56 15.61
CA LEU A 209 5.46 -30.13 16.12
C LEU A 209 5.21 -31.31 17.06
N ASN A 210 4.23 -31.17 17.96
CA ASN A 210 3.85 -32.23 18.88
C ASN A 210 3.27 -33.46 18.15
N ASP A 211 2.45 -33.25 17.12
CA ASP A 211 1.83 -34.34 16.35
C ASP A 211 2.85 -35.12 15.51
N ILE A 212 3.89 -34.46 14.97
CA ILE A 212 4.93 -35.15 14.19
C ILE A 212 5.83 -36.02 15.08
N GLN A 213 6.03 -35.60 16.34
CA GLN A 213 6.92 -36.23 17.32
C GLN A 213 6.26 -37.37 18.11
N ARG A 214 4.95 -37.56 17.97
CA ARG A 214 4.21 -38.71 18.52
C ARG A 214 4.29 -39.93 17.60
#